data_AF-A0A351FX56-F1
#
_entry.id   AF-A0A351FX56-F1
#
_cell.length_a   1.000
_cell.length_b   1.000
_cell.length_c   1.000
_cell.angle_alpha   90.00
_cell.angle_beta   90.00
_cell.angle_gamma   90.00
#
_symmetry.space_group_name_H-M   'P 1'
#
loop_
_entity.id
_entity.type
_entity.pdbx_description
1 polymer ?
#
loop_
_entity_poly.entity_id
_entity_poly.type
_entity_poly.pdbx_seq_one_letter_code
_entity_poly.pdbx_strand_id
1 'polypeptide(L)'
;MSLLLASAGIVEVEVVVDDTVDLIEINHVSQSTDRPGFTQVIFYDWDAQEGRFQVRTWRMHKQIQQNPYRDWSNGRYTLRFYDKGVLRAVHSQAVRHTWTNYDPELAARQDLPVHQRRGLTSHPKR
;
A
#
# COMPACT_ATOMS: atom_id res chain seq x y z
N MET A 1 -51.72 7.15 21.32
CA MET A 1 -51.25 6.14 20.35
C MET A 1 -50.00 6.71 19.69
N SER A 2 -48.81 6.46 20.24
CA SER A 2 -47.55 7.00 19.71
C SER A 2 -46.94 6.00 18.73
N LEU A 3 -46.72 6.45 17.49
CA LEU A 3 -46.01 5.70 16.47
C LEU A 3 -44.51 5.91 16.69
N LEU A 4 -43.80 4.87 17.13
CA LEU A 4 -42.34 4.85 17.10
C LEU A 4 -41.90 4.51 15.67
N LEU A 5 -41.41 5.51 14.94
CA LEU A 5 -40.67 5.30 13.70
C LEU A 5 -39.28 4.77 14.08
N ALA A 6 -39.07 3.47 13.90
CA ALA A 6 -37.74 2.89 13.92
C ALA A 6 -37.02 3.29 12.62
N SER A 7 -36.04 4.19 12.71
CA SER A 7 -35.11 4.45 11.62
C SER A 7 -34.16 3.26 11.49
N ALA A 8 -34.35 2.45 10.45
CA ALA A 8 -33.33 1.51 10.01
C ALA A 8 -32.17 2.32 9.44
N GLY A 9 -31.10 2.48 10.22
CA GLY A 9 -29.86 3.08 9.73
C GLY A 9 -29.27 2.19 8.64
N ILE A 10 -29.15 2.72 7.42
CA ILE A 10 -28.35 2.09 6.37
C ILE A 10 -26.90 2.19 6.85
N VAL A 11 -26.32 1.05 7.25
CA VAL A 11 -24.88 0.94 7.44
C VAL A 11 -24.29 0.91 6.04
N GLU A 12 -23.68 2.00 5.60
CA GLU A 12 -22.84 1.98 4.40
C GLU A 12 -21.67 1.06 4.69
N VAL A 13 -21.73 -0.16 4.14
CA VAL A 13 -20.58 -1.07 4.15
C VAL A 13 -19.57 -0.46 3.21
N GLU A 14 -18.53 0.14 3.79
CA GLU A 14 -17.45 0.70 3.01
C GLU A 14 -16.76 -0.41 2.22
N VAL A 15 -16.87 -0.34 0.89
CA VAL A 15 -16.34 -1.39 0.02
C VAL A 15 -14.83 -1.27 -0.01
N VAL A 16 -14.15 -2.29 0.51
CA VAL A 16 -12.69 -2.37 0.54
C VAL A 16 -12.17 -3.13 -0.67
N VAL A 17 -11.16 -2.57 -1.35
CA VAL A 17 -10.40 -3.30 -2.37
C VAL A 17 -9.20 -3.96 -1.72
N ASP A 18 -9.18 -5.29 -1.74
CA ASP A 18 -8.08 -6.09 -1.18
C ASP A 18 -7.04 -6.47 -2.24
N ASP A 19 -5.78 -6.17 -1.93
CA ASP A 19 -4.62 -6.64 -2.67
C ASP A 19 -3.68 -7.42 -1.76
N THR A 20 -2.96 -8.39 -2.33
CA THR A 20 -1.85 -9.07 -1.66
C THR A 20 -0.59 -8.86 -2.48
N VAL A 21 0.52 -8.61 -1.80
CA VAL A 21 1.87 -8.43 -2.35
C VAL A 21 2.86 -9.27 -1.53
N ASP A 22 4.03 -9.53 -2.08
CA ASP A 22 5.03 -10.38 -1.43
C ASP A 22 5.85 -9.62 -0.38
N LEU A 23 6.04 -8.31 -0.57
CA LEU A 23 6.77 -7.45 0.36
C LEU A 23 6.22 -6.03 0.39
N ILE A 24 6.09 -5.48 1.60
CA ILE A 24 5.88 -4.04 1.81
C ILE A 24 7.16 -3.45 2.38
N GLU A 25 7.66 -2.38 1.77
CA GLU A 25 8.81 -1.64 2.27
C GLU A 25 8.39 -0.24 2.69
N ILE A 26 8.80 0.16 3.90
CA ILE A 26 8.82 1.57 4.30
C ILE A 26 10.25 2.06 4.07
N ASN A 27 10.43 2.91 3.07
CA ASN A 27 11.74 3.43 2.69
C ASN A 27 11.85 4.91 3.06
N HIS A 28 12.92 5.24 3.80
CA HIS A 28 13.28 6.59 4.19
C HIS A 28 14.42 7.09 3.31
N VAL A 29 14.11 7.96 2.35
CA VAL A 29 15.10 8.55 1.46
C VAL A 29 15.71 9.78 2.12
N SER A 30 16.97 9.67 2.53
CA SER A 30 17.79 10.80 2.95
C SER A 30 18.27 11.55 1.71
N GLN A 31 18.19 12.88 1.72
CA GLN A 31 18.74 13.73 0.67
C GLN A 31 19.79 14.70 1.22
N SER A 32 20.48 15.38 0.32
CA SER A 32 21.46 16.42 0.66
C SER A 32 20.80 17.60 1.38
N THR A 33 21.63 18.48 1.95
CA THR A 33 21.19 19.64 2.75
C THR A 33 20.14 20.53 2.06
N ASP A 34 20.12 20.53 0.72
CA ASP A 34 19.27 21.42 -0.09
C ASP A 34 17.91 20.80 -0.46
N ARG A 35 17.65 19.53 -0.13
CA ARG A 35 16.36 18.88 -0.42
C ARG A 35 15.89 18.06 0.77
N PRO A 36 14.66 18.28 1.27
CA PRO A 36 14.15 17.48 2.38
C PRO A 36 14.07 16.01 1.97
N GLY A 37 14.48 15.14 2.90
CA GLY A 37 14.23 13.71 2.79
C GLY A 37 12.74 13.41 2.78
N PHE A 38 12.37 12.23 2.30
CA PHE A 38 10.98 11.79 2.28
C PHE A 38 10.86 10.32 2.64
N THR A 39 9.66 9.90 3.03
CA THR A 39 9.36 8.49 3.25
C THR A 39 8.35 8.03 2.22
N GLN A 40 8.51 6.80 1.76
CA GLN A 40 7.62 6.16 0.81
C GLN A 40 7.30 4.74 1.25
N VAL A 41 6.12 4.27 0.89
CA VAL A 41 5.76 2.86 0.98
C VAL A 41 5.82 2.26 -0.42
N ILE A 42 6.60 1.19 -0.57
CA ILE A 42 6.79 0.48 -1.84
C ILE A 42 6.23 -0.93 -1.68
N PHE A 43 5.49 -1.38 -2.70
CA PHE A 43 4.89 -2.70 -2.74
C PHE A 43 5.57 -3.52 -3.83
N TYR A 44 6.00 -4.72 -3.49
CA TYR A 44 6.71 -5.61 -4.40
C TYR A 44 6.00 -6.94 -4.58
N ASP A 45 6.08 -7.47 -5.80
CA ASP A 45 5.85 -8.88 -6.08
C ASP A 45 7.19 -9.55 -6.39
N TRP A 46 7.34 -10.82 -6.02
CA TRP A 46 8.48 -11.64 -6.39
C TRP A 46 8.33 -12.10 -7.84
N ASP A 47 9.29 -11.74 -8.67
CA ASP A 47 9.38 -12.24 -10.03
C ASP A 47 10.27 -13.49 -10.04
N ALA A 48 9.64 -14.65 -10.19
CA ALA A 48 10.32 -15.94 -10.21
C ALA A 48 11.19 -16.14 -11.46
N GLN A 49 10.87 -15.46 -12.58
CA GLN A 49 11.64 -15.56 -13.81
C GLN A 49 12.95 -14.77 -13.70
N GLU A 50 12.87 -13.56 -13.15
CA GLU A 50 14.03 -12.68 -12.97
C GLU A 50 14.76 -12.90 -11.63
N GLY A 51 14.19 -13.72 -10.73
CA GLY A 51 14.75 -14.03 -9.42
C GLY A 51 14.90 -12.81 -8.51
N ARG A 52 14.01 -11.82 -8.63
CA ARG A 52 14.08 -10.56 -7.88
C ARG A 52 12.71 -9.98 -7.55
N PHE A 53 12.67 -9.11 -6.54
CA PHE A 53 11.49 -8.31 -6.24
C PHE A 53 11.29 -7.21 -7.29
N GLN A 54 10.11 -7.17 -7.89
CA GLN A 54 9.69 -6.14 -8.83
C GLN A 54 8.72 -5.17 -8.14
N VAL A 55 8.94 -3.87 -8.34
CA VAL A 55 8.01 -2.86 -7.81
C VAL A 55 6.67 -3.00 -8.52
N ARG A 56 5.61 -3.26 -7.75
CA ARG A 56 4.23 -3.29 -8.24
C ARG A 56 3.62 -1.89 -8.26
N THR A 57 3.76 -1.16 -7.15
CA THR A 57 3.39 0.25 -7.03
C THR A 57 4.04 0.87 -5.79
N TRP A 58 3.82 2.15 -5.56
CA TRP A 58 4.33 2.89 -4.42
C TRP A 58 3.41 4.06 -4.05
N ARG A 59 3.65 4.64 -2.88
CA ARG A 59 3.00 5.89 -2.46
C ARG A 59 3.86 6.67 -1.48
N MET A 60 3.65 7.98 -1.43
CA MET A 60 4.23 8.82 -0.37
C MET A 60 3.67 8.45 1.00
N HIS A 61 4.56 8.31 1.97
CA HIS A 61 4.24 8.10 3.38
C HIS A 61 4.40 9.43 4.11
N LYS A 62 3.30 9.97 4.63
CA LYS A 62 3.28 11.30 5.28
C LYS A 62 3.17 11.23 6.79
N GLN A 63 2.62 10.15 7.34
CA GLN A 63 2.29 10.04 8.76
C GLN A 63 2.43 8.60 9.24
N ILE A 64 2.86 8.41 10.49
CA ILE A 64 3.09 7.08 11.10
C ILE A 64 1.85 6.20 11.08
N GLN A 65 0.63 6.76 11.14
CA GLN A 65 -0.62 5.98 11.03
C GLN A 65 -0.77 5.29 9.66
N GLN A 66 0.07 5.63 8.69
CA GLN A 66 0.16 5.01 7.36
C GLN A 66 1.23 3.92 7.30
N ASN A 67 1.72 3.42 8.45
CA ASN A 67 2.55 2.22 8.52
C ASN A 67 1.68 0.95 8.45
N PRO A 68 2.17 -0.14 7.84
CA PRO A 68 1.54 -1.43 7.96
C PRO A 68 1.47 -1.84 9.43
N TYR A 69 0.32 -2.31 9.87
CA TYR A 69 0.14 -2.90 11.19
C TYR A 69 0.00 -4.40 11.05
N ARG A 70 0.37 -5.14 12.10
CA ARG A 70 0.19 -6.59 12.13
C ARG A 70 -1.24 -6.94 12.50
N ASP A 71 -1.92 -7.66 11.61
CA ASP A 71 -3.24 -8.24 11.85
C ASP A 71 -3.07 -9.63 12.48
N TRP A 72 -3.35 -9.74 13.77
CA TRP A 72 -3.17 -10.98 14.54
C TRP A 72 -4.17 -12.08 14.17
N SER A 73 -5.29 -11.73 13.53
CA SER A 73 -6.31 -12.72 13.13
C SER A 73 -5.84 -13.62 11.98
N ASN A 74 -5.00 -13.09 11.10
CA ASN A 74 -4.50 -13.79 9.91
C ASN A 74 -2.97 -13.80 9.82
N GLY A 75 -2.27 -13.22 10.80
CA GLY A 75 -0.82 -13.20 10.90
C GLY A 75 -0.08 -12.29 9.91
N ARG A 76 -0.80 -11.57 9.04
CA ARG A 76 -0.24 -10.73 7.98
C ARG A 76 -0.07 -9.28 8.41
N TYR A 77 0.79 -8.56 7.71
CA TYR A 77 0.84 -7.11 7.78
C TYR A 77 -0.18 -6.51 6.82
N THR A 78 -0.91 -5.51 7.28
CA THR A 78 -1.94 -4.82 6.51
C THR A 78 -1.69 -3.33 6.52
N LEU A 79 -1.74 -2.71 5.33
CA LEU A 79 -1.80 -1.27 5.18
C LEU A 79 -3.13 -0.87 4.57
N ARG A 80 -3.86 0.03 5.23
CA ARG A 80 -5.11 0.60 4.71
C ARG A 80 -4.94 2.05 4.28
N PHE A 81 -5.52 2.41 3.15
CA PHE A 81 -5.51 3.79 2.67
C PHE A 81 -6.58 4.06 1.62
N TYR A 82 -6.98 5.32 1.50
CA TYR A 82 -7.78 5.77 0.37
C TYR A 82 -6.91 6.00 -0.86
N ASP A 83 -7.38 5.49 -1.99
CA ASP A 83 -6.84 5.73 -3.31
C ASP A 83 -8.00 6.01 -4.27
N LYS A 84 -8.01 7.20 -4.87
CA LYS A 84 -9.06 7.66 -5.81
C LYS A 84 -10.50 7.45 -5.29
N GLY A 85 -10.72 7.72 -4.01
CA GLY A 85 -12.05 7.63 -3.38
C GLY A 85 -12.47 6.22 -2.96
N VAL A 86 -11.57 5.23 -3.05
CA VAL A 86 -11.83 3.85 -2.63
C VAL A 86 -10.93 3.49 -1.46
N LEU A 87 -11.49 2.85 -0.43
CA LEU A 87 -10.70 2.29 0.66
C LEU A 87 -9.99 1.03 0.16
N ARG A 88 -8.66 1.00 0.29
CA ARG A 88 -7.83 -0.13 -0.09
C ARG A 88 -7.20 -0.76 1.14
N ALA A 89 -7.12 -2.08 1.14
CA ALA A 89 -6.25 -2.84 2.03
C ALA A 89 -5.20 -3.59 1.20
N VAL A 90 -3.92 -3.43 1.56
CA VAL A 90 -2.82 -4.19 0.97
C VAL A 90 -2.20 -5.07 2.05
N HIS A 91 -2.11 -6.36 1.76
CA HIS A 91 -1.61 -7.37 2.69
C HIS A 91 -0.27 -7.93 2.24
N SER A 92 0.58 -8.28 3.19
CA SER A 92 1.85 -8.99 2.96
C SER A 92 2.22 -9.86 4.16
N GLN A 93 2.96 -10.93 3.91
CA GLN A 93 3.62 -11.71 4.96
C GLN A 93 4.89 -11.03 5.48
N ALA A 94 5.51 -10.16 4.67
CA ALA A 94 6.77 -9.51 4.97
C ALA A 94 6.67 -7.98 4.90
N VAL A 95 7.30 -7.33 5.88
CA VAL A 95 7.54 -5.88 5.92
C VAL A 95 9.02 -5.64 6.17
N ARG A 96 9.62 -4.65 5.49
CA ARG A 96 10.96 -4.16 5.80
C ARG A 96 10.98 -2.64 5.93
N HIS A 97 11.95 -2.16 6.69
CA HIS A 97 12.27 -0.75 6.80
C HIS A 97 13.67 -0.52 6.25
N THR A 98 13.84 0.50 5.41
CA THR A 98 15.12 0.80 4.77
C THR A 98 15.40 2.31 4.83
N TRP A 99 16.69 2.64 4.82
CA TRP A 99 17.18 4.01 4.72
C TRP A 99 18.14 4.08 3.55
N THR A 100 17.86 4.94 2.58
CA THR A 100 18.62 5.03 1.34
C THR A 100 18.93 6.47 1.01
N ASN A 101 20.00 6.70 0.26
CA ASN A 101 20.34 8.00 -0.33
C ASN A 101 19.83 8.15 -1.78
N TYR A 102 19.12 7.14 -2.28
CA TYR A 102 18.46 7.13 -3.58
C TYR A 102 17.01 6.65 -3.42
N ASP A 103 16.19 6.93 -4.41
CA ASP A 103 14.80 6.47 -4.48
C ASP A 103 14.73 5.07 -5.15
N PRO A 104 14.43 3.99 -4.41
CA PRO A 104 14.37 2.65 -4.99
C PRO A 104 13.27 2.50 -6.06
N GLU A 105 12.18 3.26 -5.94
CA GLU A 105 11.13 3.19 -6.94
C GLU A 105 11.56 3.84 -8.25
N LEU A 106 12.23 4.99 -8.17
CA LEU A 106 12.78 5.66 -9.34
C LEU A 106 13.84 4.79 -10.04
N ALA A 107 14.70 4.13 -9.26
CA ALA A 107 15.67 3.18 -9.80
C ALA A 107 14.96 2.01 -10.52
N ALA A 108 13.91 1.43 -9.91
CA ALA A 108 13.14 0.34 -10.50
C ALA A 108 12.42 0.71 -11.82
N ARG A 109 12.17 2.00 -12.10
CA ARG A 109 11.58 2.44 -13.38
C ARG A 109 12.52 2.26 -14.56
N GLN A 110 13.84 2.20 -14.32
CA GLN A 110 14.84 1.96 -15.35
C GLN A 110 14.75 0.52 -15.87
N ASP A 111 14.36 -0.41 -15.00
CA ASP A 111 14.23 -1.83 -15.32
C ASP A 111 12.83 -2.19 -15.83
N LEU A 112 11.78 -1.80 -15.09
CA LEU A 112 10.38 -2.07 -15.46
C LEU A 112 9.57 -0.77 -15.38
N PRO A 113 9.32 -0.11 -16.53
CA PRO A 113 8.54 1.12 -16.59
C PRO A 113 7.15 0.96 -15.99
N VAL A 114 6.63 2.03 -15.38
CA VAL A 114 5.36 2.02 -14.63
C VAL A 114 4.19 1.46 -15.44
N HIS A 115 4.10 1.79 -16.73
CA HIS A 115 3.01 1.36 -17.62
C HIS A 115 3.03 -0.15 -17.94
N GLN A 116 4.12 -0.85 -17.64
CA GLN A 116 4.26 -2.30 -17.84
C GLN A 116 4.02 -3.08 -16.54
N ARG A 117 3.87 -2.38 -15.41
CA ARG A 117 3.63 -3.02 -14.11
C ARG A 117 2.17 -3.45 -14.00
N ARG A 118 1.95 -4.58 -13.34
CA ARG A 118 0.61 -5.13 -13.06
C ARG A 118 -0.31 -4.16 -12.29
N GLY A 119 0.26 -3.31 -11.44
CA GLY A 119 -0.50 -2.37 -10.60
C GLY A 119 -1.38 -3.06 -9.55
N LEU A 120 -2.06 -2.26 -8.73
CA LEU A 120 -3.05 -2.74 -7.75
C LEU A 120 -4.41 -2.93 -8.41
N THR A 121 -5.28 -3.73 -7.78
CA THR A 121 -6.61 -4.04 -8.32
C THR A 121 -7.42 -2.76 -8.49
N SER A 122 -8.03 -2.57 -9.67
CA SER A 122 -8.70 -1.31 -10.05
C SER A 122 -10.09 -1.14 -9.45
N HIS A 123 -10.79 -2.24 -9.15
CA HIS A 123 -12.16 -2.22 -8.65
C HIS A 123 -12.36 -3.26 -7.53
N PRO A 124 -13.34 -3.08 -6.65
CA PRO A 124 -13.72 -4.12 -5.69
C PRO A 124 -14.10 -5.40 -6.41
N LYS A 125 -13.68 -6.55 -5.86
CA LYS A 125 -14.18 -7.84 -6.33
C LYS A 125 -15.65 -7.93 -5.90
N ARG A 126 -16.55 -8.04 -6.87
CA ARG A 126 -17.98 -8.29 -6.64
C ARG A 126 -18.19 -9.68 -6.04
#